data_AF-A0A1U7NUU1-F1
#
_entry.id   AF-A0A1U7NUU1-F1
#
_cell.length_a   1.000
_cell.length_b   1.000
_cell.length_c   1.000
_cell.angle_alpha   90.00
_cell.angle_beta   90.00
_cell.angle_gamma   90.00
#
_symmetry.space_group_name_H-M   'P 1'
#
loop_
_entity.id
_entity.type
_entity.pdbx_description
1 polymer ?
#
loop_
_entity_poly.entity_id
_entity_poly.type
_entity_poly.pdbx_seq_one_letter_code
_entity_poly.pdbx_strand_id
1 'polypeptide(L)' 'MNSVIRRGKARAAGGVGRKVTGVSKRVQKPNLQPLTVTRAGISLRLRVCSKCRKSLT' A
#
# COMPACT_ATOMS: atom_id res chain seq x y z
N MET A 1 -0.45 -10.40 -1.96
CA MET A 1 0.68 -10.55 -1.00
C MET A 1 0.09 -11.11 0.28
N ASN A 2 0.58 -12.21 0.83
CA ASN A 2 0.02 -12.75 2.08
C ASN A 2 0.56 -11.97 3.29
N SER A 3 -0.30 -11.72 4.28
CA SER A 3 0.11 -11.13 5.55
C SER A 3 0.60 -12.24 6.47
N VAL A 4 1.89 -12.25 6.77
CA VAL A 4 2.53 -13.25 7.64
C VAL A 4 2.76 -12.62 9.01
N ILE A 5 2.12 -13.15 10.03
CA ILE A 5 2.33 -12.74 11.42
C ILE A 5 3.44 -13.62 12.00
N ARG A 6 4.46 -12.99 12.59
CA ARG A 6 5.60 -13.68 13.22
C ARG A 6 5.73 -13.24 14.67
N ARG A 7 6.08 -14.17 15.56
CA ARG A 7 6.30 -13.91 17.00
C ARG A 7 7.74 -14.28 17.38
N GLY A 8 8.28 -13.60 18.39
CA GLY A 8 9.61 -13.86 18.93
C GLY A 8 10.69 -12.93 18.38
N LYS A 9 11.81 -12.82 19.11
CA LYS A 9 12.98 -12.00 18.72
C LYS A 9 13.79 -12.74 17.65
N ALA A 10 14.36 -12.01 16.70
CA ALA A 10 15.21 -12.59 15.66
C ALA A 10 16.48 -13.19 16.27
N ARG A 11 17.06 -14.22 15.62
CA ARG A 11 18.31 -14.85 16.07
C ARG A 11 19.47 -13.87 16.14
N ALA A 12 19.59 -13.02 15.12
CA ALA A 12 20.59 -11.96 15.07
C ALA A 12 20.52 -10.98 16.26
N ALA A 13 19.35 -10.83 16.89
CA ALA A 13 19.18 -9.95 18.04
C ALA A 13 19.22 -10.70 19.38
N GLY A 14 19.76 -11.93 19.42
CA GLY A 14 19.91 -12.74 20.63
C GLY A 14 18.64 -13.50 21.05
N GLY A 15 17.70 -13.72 20.13
CA GLY A 15 16.51 -14.54 20.38
C GLY A 15 16.58 -15.94 19.76
N VAL A 16 15.62 -16.81 20.08
CA VAL A 16 15.54 -18.17 19.49
C VAL A 16 15.14 -18.15 18.00
N GLY A 17 14.43 -17.09 17.57
CA GLY A 17 14.02 -16.85 16.19
C GLY A 17 12.56 -16.40 16.04
N ARG A 18 12.25 -15.68 14.94
CA ARG A 18 10.90 -15.25 14.58
C ARG A 18 10.09 -16.40 13.96
N LYS A 19 9.27 -17.07 14.75
CA LYS A 19 8.40 -18.17 14.29
C LYS A 19 7.13 -17.61 13.65
N VAL A 20 6.66 -18.27 12.59
CA VAL A 20 5.42 -17.89 11.90
C VAL A 20 4.24 -18.41 12.70
N THR A 21 3.29 -17.53 13.03
CA THR A 21 2.11 -17.87 13.85
C THR A 21 0.82 -17.90 13.03
N GLY A 22 0.84 -17.40 11.79
CA GLY A 22 -0.31 -17.42 10.91
C GLY A 22 -0.04 -16.70 9.59
N VAL A 23 -0.73 -17.15 8.55
CA VAL A 23 -0.67 -16.56 7.20
C VAL A 23 -2.09 -16.32 6.72
N SER A 24 -2.42 -15.06 6.43
CA SER A 24 -3.70 -14.69 5.82
C SER A 24 -3.50 -14.14 4.41
N LYS A 25 -4.46 -14.39 3.52
CA LYS A 25 -4.46 -13.80 2.17
C LYS A 25 -4.78 -12.31 2.29
N ARG A 26 -3.90 -11.43 1.78
CA ARG A 26 -4.13 -9.99 1.73
C ARG A 26 -4.14 -9.48 0.30
N VAL A 27 -5.17 -8.73 -0.04
CA VAL A 27 -5.27 -7.98 -1.29
C VAL A 27 -4.92 -6.54 -0.99
N GLN A 28 -3.84 -6.04 -1.60
CA GLN A 28 -3.48 -4.63 -1.53
C GLN A 28 -4.25 -3.91 -2.62
N LYS A 29 -5.19 -3.04 -2.23
CA LYS A 29 -5.93 -2.19 -3.17
C LYS A 29 -5.08 -0.95 -3.49
N PRO A 30 -5.08 -0.46 -4.74
CA PRO A 30 -4.41 0.78 -5.08
C PRO A 30 -5.07 1.96 -4.34
N ASN A 31 -4.24 2.90 -3.88
CA ASN A 31 -4.68 4.15 -3.24
C ASN A 31 -5.19 5.14 -4.30
N LEU A 32 -6.33 4.80 -4.91
CA LEU A 32 -7.05 5.63 -5.87
C LEU A 32 -7.81 6.71 -5.09
N GLN A 33 -7.52 7.97 -5.37
CA GLN A 33 -8.19 9.11 -4.73
C GLN A 33 -8.92 9.94 -5.78
N PRO A 34 -10.13 10.45 -5.50
CA PRO A 34 -10.83 11.33 -6.42
C PRO A 34 -10.09 12.65 -6.54
N LEU A 35 -9.87 13.10 -7.78
CA LEU A 35 -9.23 14.38 -8.10
C LEU A 35 -10.00 15.04 -9.25
N THR A 36 -10.25 16.34 -9.14
CA THR A 36 -10.70 17.16 -10.25
C THR A 36 -9.48 17.68 -10.99
N VAL A 37 -9.39 17.39 -12.29
CA VAL A 37 -8.26 17.80 -13.14
C VAL A 37 -8.82 18.68 -14.24
N THR A 38 -8.24 19.86 -14.42
CA THR A 38 -8.55 20.76 -15.53
C THR A 38 -7.44 20.66 -16.56
N ARG A 39 -7.74 20.11 -17.74
CA ARG A 39 -6.80 20.06 -18.88
C ARG A 39 -7.51 20.63 -20.10
N ALA A 40 -6.82 21.52 -20.82
CA ALA A 40 -7.33 22.14 -22.05
C ALA A 40 -8.74 22.75 -21.94
N GLY A 41 -9.04 23.42 -20.82
CA GLY A 41 -10.31 24.12 -20.61
C GLY A 41 -11.49 23.27 -20.15
N ILE A 42 -11.33 21.94 -20.02
CA ILE A 42 -12.38 21.02 -19.54
C ILE A 42 -11.99 20.46 -18.17
N SER A 43 -12.91 20.53 -17.21
CA SER A 43 -12.74 19.96 -15.86
C SER A 43 -13.34 18.55 -15.78
N LEU A 44 -12.53 17.54 -15.48
CA LEU A 44 -12.95 16.15 -15.34
C LEU A 44 -12.67 15.63 -13.92
N ARG A 45 -13.56 14.79 -13.38
CA ARG A 45 -13.36 14.06 -12.12
C ARG A 45 -12.85 12.66 -12.41
N LEU A 46 -11.65 12.36 -11.92
CA LEU A 46 -10.97 11.08 -12.15
C LEU A 46 -10.48 10.48 -10.82
N ARG A 47 -10.40 9.16 -10.75
CA ARG A 47 -9.72 8.47 -9.64
C ARG A 47 -8.25 8.27 -10.01
N VAL A 48 -7.38 9.00 -9.33
CA VAL A 48 -5.95 9.07 -9.66
C VAL A 48 -5.13 8.39 -8.57
N CYS A 49 -4.06 7.70 -8.96
CA CYS A 49 -3.06 7.19 -8.02
C CYS A 49 -2.41 8.35 -7.24
N SER A 50 -2.22 8.17 -5.94
CA SER A 50 -1.53 9.16 -5.09
C SER A 50 -0.15 9.59 -5.62
N LYS A 51 0.61 8.69 -6.26
CA LYS A 51 1.89 9.00 -6.94
C LYS A 51 1.71 9.92 -8.14
N CYS A 52 0.63 9.73 -8.89
CA CYS A 52 0.34 10.42 -10.15
C CYS A 52 -0.34 11.77 -9.92
N ARG A 53 -0.90 12.00 -8.73
CA ARG A 53 -1.54 13.27 -8.32
C ARG A 53 -0.67 14.49 -8.60
N LYS A 54 0.64 14.42 -8.30
CA LYS A 54 1.61 15.51 -8.51
C LYS A 54 1.89 15.82 -9.98
N SER A 55 1.65 14.87 -10.88
CA SER A 55 1.85 15.05 -12.32
C SER A 55 0.61 15.59 -13.04
N LEU A 56 -0.57 15.45 -12.42
CA LEU A 56 -1.84 15.94 -12.98
C LEU A 56 -2.23 17.33 -12.47
N THR A 57 -1.61 17.80 -11.38
CA THR A 57 -1.64 19.22 -10.99
C THR A 57 -0.89 20.06 -12.02
#